data_AF-A0A7J2PUW0-F1
#
_entry.id   AF-A0A7J2PUW0-F1
#
_cell.length_a   1.000
_cell.length_b   1.000
_cell.length_c   1.000
_cell.angle_alpha   90.00
_cell.angle_beta   90.00
_cell.angle_gamma   90.00
#
_symmetry.space_group_name_H-M   'P 1'
#
loop_
_entity.id
_entity.type
_entity.pdbx_description
1 polymer ?
#
loop_
_entity_poly.entity_id
_entity_poly.type
_entity_poly.pdbx_seq_one_letter_code
_entity_poly.pdbx_strand_id
1 'polypeptide(L)' 'MATKLNLSMQMMSQILEEYEELVEVQKKFLEIIKPYKGIPQLLFRIGHAKLTPHSPRRKLDDFLKS' A
#
# COMPACT_ATOMS: atom_id res chain seq x y z
N MET A 1 -0.88 -13.90 4.01
CA MET A 1 -2.06 -14.34 3.23
C MET A 1 -1.72 -14.46 1.74
N ALA A 2 -1.21 -13.43 1.04
CA ALA A 2 -0.76 -13.60 -0.36
C ALA A 2 0.65 -14.20 -0.52
N THR A 3 1.62 -13.84 0.35
CA THR A 3 2.98 -14.43 0.32
C THR A 3 2.97 -15.95 0.53
N LYS A 4 2.04 -16.46 1.34
CA LYS A 4 1.84 -17.91 1.53
C LYS A 4 1.36 -18.61 0.24
N LEU A 5 0.77 -17.85 -0.69
CA LEU A 5 0.33 -18.29 -2.01
C LEU A 5 1.35 -17.97 -3.10
N ASN A 6 2.60 -17.63 -2.71
CA ASN A 6 3.68 -17.23 -3.62
C ASN A 6 3.34 -16.00 -4.49
N LEU A 7 2.51 -15.10 -3.96
CA LEU A 7 2.17 -13.82 -4.57
C LEU A 7 2.93 -12.68 -3.91
N SER A 8 3.45 -11.78 -4.74
CA SER A 8 4.05 -10.51 -4.34
C SER A 8 2.96 -9.49 -4.02
N MET A 9 3.23 -8.63 -3.05
CA MET A 9 2.35 -7.53 -2.64
C MET A 9 3.10 -6.21 -2.66
N GLN A 10 2.53 -5.17 -3.25
CA GLN A 10 3.01 -3.80 -3.15
C GLN A 10 1.92 -2.94 -2.52
N MET A 11 2.25 -2.31 -1.40
CA MET A 11 1.39 -1.33 -0.73
C MET A 11 1.43 0.01 -1.46
N MET A 12 0.29 0.66 -1.59
CA MET A 12 0.16 1.99 -2.17
C MET A 12 -0.86 2.82 -1.40
N SER A 13 -0.41 3.96 -0.85
CA SER A 13 -1.26 4.98 -0.20
C SER A 13 -1.37 6.26 -1.00
N GLN A 14 -0.42 6.54 -1.90
CA GLN A 14 -0.25 7.86 -2.54
C GLN A 14 -1.52 8.44 -3.18
N ILE A 15 -2.35 7.61 -3.82
CA ILE A 15 -3.61 8.05 -4.45
C ILE A 15 -4.71 8.44 -3.45
N LEU A 16 -4.52 8.08 -2.18
CA LEU A 16 -5.40 8.39 -1.06
C LEU A 16 -4.91 9.60 -0.25
N GLU A 17 -3.70 10.10 -0.51
CA GLU A 17 -3.12 11.24 0.20
C GLU A 17 -3.71 12.56 -0.32
N GLU A 18 -3.81 13.56 0.58
CA GLU A 18 -4.48 14.85 0.32
C GLU A 18 -3.57 15.86 -0.39
N TYR A 19 -2.97 15.45 -1.51
CA TYR A 19 -2.22 16.37 -2.37
C TYR A 19 -3.16 17.08 -3.35
N GLU A 20 -3.05 18.40 -3.46
CA GLU A 20 -3.88 19.21 -4.35
C GLU A 20 -3.81 18.73 -5.81
N GLU A 21 -2.64 18.27 -6.27
CA GLU A 21 -2.47 17.80 -7.64
C GLU A 21 -3.15 16.45 -7.91
N LEU A 22 -3.56 15.71 -6.87
CA LEU A 22 -4.14 14.37 -7.00
C LEU A 22 -5.67 14.34 -6.89
N VAL A 23 -6.32 15.46 -6.58
CA VAL A 23 -7.79 15.52 -6.37
C VAL A 23 -8.58 14.88 -7.51
N GLU A 24 -8.24 15.22 -8.76
CA GLU A 24 -8.96 14.69 -9.93
C GLU A 24 -8.68 13.21 -10.19
N VAL A 25 -7.48 12.73 -9.87
CA VAL A 25 -7.10 11.32 -9.99
C VAL A 25 -7.80 10.50 -8.89
N GLN A 26 -7.86 11.04 -7.67
CA GLN A 26 -8.53 10.42 -6.54
C GLN A 26 -10.04 10.27 -6.80
N LYS A 27 -10.73 11.31 -7.29
CA LYS A 27 -12.15 11.23 -7.66
C LYS A 27 -12.43 10.10 -8.66
N LYS A 28 -11.63 10.03 -9.74
CA LYS A 28 -11.74 8.96 -10.75
C LYS A 28 -11.52 7.58 -10.14
N PHE A 29 -10.54 7.46 -9.25
CA PHE A 29 -10.25 6.20 -8.58
C PHE A 29 -11.38 5.76 -7.64
N LEU A 30 -11.93 6.68 -6.85
CA LEU A 30 -13.06 6.40 -5.95
C LEU A 30 -14.30 5.94 -6.71
N GLU A 31 -14.56 6.49 -7.91
CA GLU A 31 -15.63 6.01 -8.78
C GLU A 31 -15.40 4.58 -9.29
N ILE A 32 -14.15 4.18 -9.54
CA ILE A 32 -13.81 2.80 -9.94
C ILE A 32 -14.10 1.81 -8.80
N ILE A 33 -13.80 2.20 -7.56
CA ILE A 33 -13.96 1.34 -6.38
C ILE A 33 -15.30 1.53 -5.65
N LYS A 34 -16.22 2.29 -6.24
CA LYS A 34 -17.51 2.73 -5.68
C LYS A 34 -18.40 1.66 -5.03
N PRO A 35 -18.35 0.35 -5.40
CA PRO A 35 -19.05 -0.67 -4.63
C PRO A 35 -18.57 -0.78 -3.17
N TYR A 36 -17.39 -0.26 -2.84
CA TYR A 36 -16.86 -0.19 -1.49
C TYR A 36 -17.49 0.98 -0.71
N LYS A 37 -18.07 0.66 0.46
CA LYS A 37 -18.80 1.63 1.30
C LYS A 37 -17.97 2.21 2.45
N GLY A 38 -16.73 1.75 2.64
CA GLY A 38 -15.83 2.25 3.68
C GLY A 38 -14.95 3.40 3.20
N ILE A 39 -14.10 3.92 4.10
CA ILE A 39 -13.03 4.87 3.75
C ILE A 39 -11.79 4.05 3.38
N PRO A 40 -11.34 4.04 2.12
CA PRO A 40 -10.13 3.33 1.73
C PRO A 40 -8.93 3.90 2.49
N GLN A 41 -8.16 3.03 3.16
CA GLN A 41 -6.94 3.44 3.90
C GLN A 41 -5.66 3.03 3.17
N LEU A 42 -5.71 1.93 2.41
CA LEU A 42 -4.55 1.36 1.77
C LEU A 42 -4.95 0.49 0.58
N LEU A 43 -4.14 0.50 -0.47
CA LEU A 43 -4.28 -0.36 -1.63
C LEU A 43 -3.13 -1.37 -1.69
N PHE A 44 -3.42 -2.56 -2.21
CA PHE A 44 -2.44 -3.60 -2.45
C PHE A 44 -2.49 -4.03 -3.91
N ARG A 45 -1.37 -3.90 -4.62
CA ARG A 45 -1.17 -4.61 -5.89
C ARG A 45 -0.71 -6.03 -5.57
N ILE A 46 -1.41 -7.02 -6.10
CA ILE A 46 -1.10 -8.44 -5.90
C ILE A 46 -0.76 -9.06 -7.26
N GLY A 47 0.31 -9.84 -7.33
CA GLY A 47 0.69 -10.53 -8.55
C GLY A 47 2.01 -11.30 -8.41
N HIS A 48 2.63 -11.62 -9.53
CA HIS A 48 3.95 -12.23 -9.56
C HIS A 48 5.01 -11.17 -9.83
N ALA A 49 6.11 -11.24 -9.08
CA ALA A 49 7.29 -10.40 -9.29
C ALA A 49 8.55 -11.20 -8.99
N LYS A 50 9.70 -10.70 -9.47
CA LYS A 50 11.01 -11.21 -9.03
C LYS A 50 11.20 -10.92 -7.55
N LEU A 51 11.86 -11.83 -6.84
CA LEU A 51 12.18 -11.64 -5.43
C LEU A 51 13.00 -10.36 -5.27
N THR A 52 12.53 -9.47 -4.40
CA THR A 52 13.24 -8.24 -4.04
C THR A 52 14.11 -8.51 -2.81
N PRO A 53 15.36 -7.99 -2.76
CA PRO A 53 16.16 -8.04 -1.54
C PRO A 53 15.44 -7.35 -0.39
N HIS A 54 15.68 -7.81 0.83
CA HIS A 54 15.15 -7.15 2.01
C HIS A 54 15.68 -5.72 2.12
N SER A 55 14.77 -4.76 2.28
CA SER A 55 15.14 -3.39 2.58
C SER A 55 15.65 -3.28 4.02
N PRO A 56 16.56 -2.33 4.30
CA PRO A 56 17.10 -2.15 5.64
C PRO A 56 15.98 -1.88 6.66
N ARG A 57 16.21 -2.29 7.90
CA ARG A 57 15.38 -1.97 9.07
C ARG A 57 16.30 -1.50 10.19
N ARG A 58 15.78 -0.64 11.06
CA ARG A 58 16.48 -0.21 12.28
C ARG A 58 16.72 -1.41 13.19
N LYS A 59 17.83 -1.41 13.95
CA LYS A 59 18.06 -2.41 14.99
C LYS A 59 17.06 -2.20 16.12
N LEU A 60 16.76 -3.25 16.87
CA LEU A 60 15.79 -3.20 17.96
C LEU A 60 16.15 -2.14 19.00
N ASP A 61 17.43 -2.12 19.39
CA ASP A 61 17.99 -1.19 20.37
C ASP A 61 17.92 0.27 19.92
N ASP A 62 17.73 0.53 18.62
CA ASP A 62 17.60 1.90 18.12
C ASP A 62 16.25 2.52 18.47
N PHE A 63 15.21 1.73 18.75
CA PHE A 63 13.83 2.24 18.93
C PHE A 63 13.04 1.64 20.10
N LEU A 64 13.47 0.52 20.68
CA LEU A 64 12.86 -0.03 21.88
C LEU A 64 13.55 0.54 23.12
N LYS A 65 12.81 1.28 23.95
CA LYS A 65 13.26 1.65 25.30
C LYS A 65 12.66 0.68 26.31
N SER A 66 13.52 0.09 27.13
CA SER A 66 13.19 -0.70 28.31
C SER A 66 12.71 0.17 29.47
#